data_AF-A0A2M7U826-F1
#
_entry.id   AF-A0A2M7U826-F1
#
_cell.length_a   1.000
_cell.length_b   1.000
_cell.length_c   1.000
_cell.angle_alpha   90.00
_cell.angle_beta   90.00
_cell.angle_gamma   90.00
#
_symmetry.space_group_name_H-M   'P 1'
#
loop_
_entity.id
_entity.type
_entity.pdbx_description
1 polymer ?
#
loop_
_entity_poly.entity_id
_entity_poly.type
_entity_poly.pdbx_seq_one_letter_code
_entity_poly.pdbx_strand_id
1 'polypeptide(L)'
;MKINPKLKKDLKSFLLENIQKEQNRVLVMSADVLGVDEKRVLGKKFSDLNWSQADYQVNKSIIAGIIIKVGSKTIDLSLMGSLSKLSNTLYEID
;
A
#
# COMPACT_ATOMS: atom_id res chain seq x y z
N MET A 1 -4.39 37.74 -4.29
CA MET A 1 -4.15 37.70 -2.82
C MET A 1 -2.64 37.73 -2.55
N LYS A 2 -2.15 38.70 -1.76
CA LYS A 2 -0.75 38.72 -1.32
C LYS A 2 -0.63 37.88 -0.04
N ILE A 3 -0.31 36.60 -0.20
CA ILE A 3 -0.04 35.69 0.93
C ILE A 3 1.33 36.08 1.52
N ASN A 4 1.44 36.10 2.84
CA ASN A 4 2.71 36.35 3.53
C ASN A 4 3.80 35.35 3.03
N PRO A 5 4.96 35.82 2.53
CA PRO A 5 5.99 34.95 1.97
C PRO A 5 6.49 33.87 2.93
N LYS A 6 6.56 34.18 4.24
CA LYS A 6 6.96 33.22 5.27
C LYS A 6 5.91 32.12 5.41
N LEU A 7 4.65 32.51 5.54
CA LEU A 7 3.52 31.56 5.63
C LEU A 7 3.45 30.65 4.40
N LYS A 8 3.71 31.19 3.20
CA LYS A 8 3.75 30.40 1.96
C LYS A 8 4.87 29.36 1.99
N LYS A 9 6.06 29.72 2.48
CA LYS A 9 7.20 28.81 2.59
C LYS A 9 6.92 27.70 3.60
N ASP A 10 6.42 28.07 4.78
CA ASP A 10 6.14 27.13 5.86
C ASP A 10 5.06 26.12 5.44
N LEU A 11 3.98 26.60 4.80
CA LEU A 11 2.93 25.74 4.26
C LEU A 11 3.45 24.80 3.18
N LYS A 12 4.34 25.28 2.29
CA LYS A 12 4.94 24.44 1.25
C LYS A 12 5.78 23.32 1.87
N SER A 13 6.61 23.63 2.86
CA SER A 13 7.42 22.62 3.55
C SER A 13 6.54 21.58 4.25
N PHE A 14 5.52 22.02 4.98
CA PHE A 14 4.58 21.13 5.65
C PHE A 14 3.87 20.18 4.68
N LEU A 15 3.39 20.70 3.55
CA LEU A 15 2.73 19.88 2.53
C LEU A 15 3.70 18.89 1.87
N LEU A 16 4.93 19.31 1.56
CA LEU A 16 5.94 18.42 0.98
C LEU A 16 6.29 17.27 1.92
N GLU A 17 6.45 17.53 3.21
CA GLU A 17 6.70 16.49 4.21
C GLU A 17 5.54 15.49 4.29
N ASN A 18 4.29 15.97 4.28
CA ASN A 18 3.13 15.08 4.31
C ASN A 18 2.99 14.25 3.02
N ILE A 19 3.23 14.86 1.86
CA ILE A 19 3.23 14.15 0.58
C ILE A 19 4.29 13.04 0.59
N GLN A 20 5.50 13.33 1.07
CA GLN A 20 6.57 12.36 1.11
C GLN A 20 6.29 11.21 2.10
N LYS A 21 5.66 11.52 3.25
CA LYS A 21 5.20 10.50 4.20
C LYS A 21 4.16 9.56 3.56
N GLU A 22 3.14 10.12 2.91
CA GLU A 22 2.08 9.32 2.28
C GLU A 22 2.60 8.49 1.09
N GLN A 23 3.56 9.01 0.30
CA GLN A 23 4.18 8.26 -0.79
C GLN A 23 4.95 7.02 -0.34
N ASN A 24 5.52 7.06 0.87
CA ASN A 24 6.34 5.98 1.43
C ASN A 24 5.56 5.11 2.43
N ARG A 25 4.31 5.46 2.74
CA ARG A 25 3.48 4.72 3.69
C ARG A 25 3.09 3.39 3.09
N VAL A 26 3.40 2.32 3.82
CA VAL A 26 2.97 0.96 3.50
C VAL A 26 1.62 0.71 4.15
N LEU A 27 0.61 0.36 3.37
CA LEU A 27 -0.68 -0.11 3.85
C LEU A 27 -0.86 -1.56 3.40
N VAL A 28 -1.08 -2.46 4.35
CA VAL A 28 -1.39 -3.87 4.09
C VAL A 28 -2.84 -4.14 4.45
N MET A 29 -3.60 -4.61 3.47
CA MET A 29 -4.99 -5.03 3.64
C MET A 29 -5.07 -6.55 3.51
N SER A 30 -5.75 -7.20 4.46
CA SER A 30 -5.91 -8.65 4.51
C SER A 30 -7.32 -9.06 4.94
N ALA A 31 -7.72 -10.30 4.63
CA ALA A 31 -9.02 -10.85 5.03
C ALA A 31 -9.18 -10.98 6.56
N ASP A 32 -8.06 -11.22 7.24
CA ASP A 32 -7.97 -11.35 8.69
C ASP A 32 -6.71 -10.69 9.25
N VAL A 33 -6.62 -10.57 10.57
CA VAL A 33 -5.50 -9.95 11.28
C VAL A 33 -4.22 -10.74 11.01
N LEU A 34 -3.19 -10.05 10.52
CA LEU A 34 -1.88 -10.68 10.32
C LEU A 34 -1.14 -10.89 11.64
N GLY A 35 -0.68 -12.12 11.84
CA GLY A 35 0.20 -12.52 12.94
C GLY A 35 1.61 -11.97 12.81
N VAL A 36 2.41 -12.12 13.87
CA VAL A 36 3.79 -11.62 13.91
C VAL A 36 4.67 -12.29 12.85
N ASP A 37 4.51 -13.60 12.65
CA ASP A 37 5.30 -14.34 11.67
C ASP A 37 4.95 -13.95 10.23
N GLU A 38 3.66 -13.73 9.94
CA GLU A 38 3.21 -13.27 8.63
C GLU A 38 3.77 -11.88 8.31
N LYS A 39 3.69 -10.94 9.27
CA LYS A 39 4.31 -9.62 9.14
C LYS A 39 5.82 -9.70 8.89
N ARG A 40 6.51 -10.62 9.57
CA ARG A 40 7.95 -10.85 9.38
C ARG A 40 8.25 -11.41 7.99
N VAL A 41 7.44 -12.34 7.49
CA VAL A 41 7.58 -12.89 6.14
C VAL A 41 7.41 -11.80 5.08
N LEU A 42 6.43 -10.90 5.25
CA LEU A 42 6.26 -9.75 4.37
C LEU A 42 7.45 -8.81 4.38
N GLY A 43 7.96 -8.49 5.58
CA GLY A 43 9.17 -7.68 5.76
C GLY A 43 10.39 -8.25 5.04
N LYS A 44 10.55 -9.57 5.06
CA LYS A 44 11.63 -10.26 4.34
C LYS A 44 11.41 -10.28 2.83
N LYS A 45 10.18 -10.51 2.37
CA LYS A 45 9.86 -10.67 0.94
C LYS A 45 9.92 -9.35 0.17
N PHE A 46 9.56 -8.24 0.81
CA PHE A 46 9.57 -6.90 0.21
C PHE A 46 10.47 -5.98 1.03
N SER A 47 11.74 -6.32 1.11
CA SER A 47 12.73 -5.65 1.98
C SER A 47 12.99 -4.18 1.62
N ASP A 48 12.59 -3.76 0.42
CA ASP A 48 12.68 -2.40 -0.10
C ASP A 48 11.59 -1.46 0.43
N LEU A 49 10.57 -1.99 1.11
CA LEU A 49 9.46 -1.19 1.67
C LEU A 49 9.72 -0.77 3.13
N ASN A 50 9.20 0.39 3.52
CA ASN A 50 9.31 0.88 4.90
C ASN A 50 8.29 0.22 5.85
N TRP A 51 8.63 -0.96 6.34
CA TRP A 51 7.77 -1.75 7.24
C TRP A 51 7.61 -1.17 8.66
N SER A 52 8.52 -0.29 9.10
CA SER A 52 8.49 0.30 10.45
C SER A 52 7.25 1.17 10.70
N GLN A 53 6.66 1.70 9.62
CA GLN A 53 5.46 2.55 9.63
C GLN A 53 4.30 1.89 8.87
N ALA A 54 4.35 0.56 8.69
CA ALA A 54 3.29 -0.14 7.98
C ALA A 54 1.99 -0.14 8.78
N ASP A 55 0.90 0.23 8.12
CA ASP A 55 -0.45 0.14 8.63
C ASP A 55 -1.09 -1.18 8.19
N TYR A 56 -1.73 -1.89 9.11
CA TYR A 56 -2.31 -3.20 8.86
C TYR A 56 -3.81 -3.15 9.12
N GLN A 57 -4.60 -3.37 8.07
CA GLN A 57 -6.05 -3.23 8.11
C GLN A 57 -6.73 -4.52 7.66
N VAL A 58 -7.75 -4.93 8.40
CA VAL A 58 -8.63 -6.02 7.99
C VAL A 58 -9.66 -5.46 7.03
N ASN A 59 -9.74 -6.03 5.82
CA ASN A 59 -10.74 -5.68 4.83
C ASN A 59 -11.49 -6.94 4.39
N LYS A 60 -12.76 -7.04 4.79
CA LYS A 60 -13.61 -8.21 4.53
C LYS A 60 -14.04 -8.36 3.06
N SER A 61 -13.76 -7.38 2.20
CA SER A 61 -13.91 -7.59 0.75
C SER A 61 -12.79 -8.46 0.16
N ILE A 62 -11.67 -8.63 0.87
CA ILE A 62 -10.60 -9.55 0.51
C ILE A 62 -10.99 -10.94 1.01
N ILE A 63 -11.15 -11.90 0.09
CA ILE A 63 -11.52 -13.28 0.40
C ILE A 63 -10.33 -14.04 0.99
N ALA A 64 -9.15 -13.90 0.37
CA ALA A 64 -7.89 -14.51 0.81
C ALA A 64 -6.69 -13.76 0.22
N GLY A 65 -5.52 -13.94 0.83
CA GLY A 65 -4.30 -13.23 0.47
C GLY A 65 -4.28 -11.80 1.01
N ILE A 66 -3.46 -10.96 0.39
CA ILE A 66 -3.23 -9.58 0.84
C ILE A 66 -3.10 -8.60 -0.33
N ILE A 67 -3.33 -7.33 -0.04
CA ILE A 67 -3.02 -6.22 -0.95
C ILE A 67 -2.09 -5.27 -0.22
N ILE A 68 -0.94 -4.96 -0.82
CA ILE A 68 0.03 -4.00 -0.29
C ILE A 68 -0.04 -2.73 -1.14
N LYS A 69 -0.30 -1.58 -0.52
CA LYS A 69 -0.25 -0.27 -1.16
C LYS A 69 0.93 0.54 -0.64
N VAL A 70 1.67 1.18 -1.55
CA VAL A 70 2.79 2.08 -1.24
C VAL A 70 2.68 3.30 -2.14
N GLY A 71 2.24 4.42 -1.58
CA GLY A 71 1.87 5.60 -2.38
C GLY A 71 0.84 5.24 -3.45
N SER A 72 1.20 5.41 -4.72
CA SER A 72 0.35 5.05 -5.87
C SER A 72 0.50 3.59 -6.35
N LYS A 73 1.50 2.85 -5.86
CA LYS A 73 1.75 1.48 -6.29
C LYS A 73 0.87 0.51 -5.49
N THR A 74 0.32 -0.48 -6.19
CA THR A 74 -0.44 -1.58 -5.58
C THR A 74 0.19 -2.91 -5.98
N ILE A 75 0.54 -3.72 -4.98
CA ILE A 75 0.95 -5.11 -5.15
C ILE A 75 -0.22 -5.97 -4.68
N ASP A 76 -0.94 -6.52 -5.66
CA ASP A 76 -2.08 -7.39 -5.40
C ASP A 76 -1.65 -8.87 -5.38
N LEU A 77 -1.75 -9.46 -4.18
CA LEU A 77 -1.51 -10.88 -3.90
C LEU A 77 -2.78 -11.52 -3.34
N SER A 78 -3.94 -10.94 -3.63
CA SER A 78 -5.23 -11.49 -3.25
C SER A 78 -5.63 -12.65 -4.17
N LEU A 79 -6.40 -13.59 -3.63
CA LEU A 79 -6.94 -14.70 -4.41
C LEU A 79 -7.81 -14.20 -5.58
N MET A 80 -8.58 -13.13 -5.36
CA MET A 80 -9.39 -12.50 -6.41
C MET A 80 -8.51 -11.98 -7.56
N GLY A 81 -7.43 -11.27 -7.24
CA GLY A 81 -6.48 -10.78 -8.24
C GLY A 81 -5.82 -11.92 -9.03
N SER A 82 -5.44 -13.00 -8.35
CA SER A 82 -4.89 -14.21 -9.00
C SER A 82 -5.89 -14.89 -9.93
N LEU A 83 -7.15 -15.05 -9.51
CA LEU A 83 -8.21 -15.66 -10.32
C LEU A 83 -8.57 -14.80 -11.54
N SER A 84 -8.63 -13.47 -11.37
CA SER A 84 -8.87 -12.55 -12.49
C SER A 84 -7.75 -12.61 -13.53
N LYS A 85 -6.48 -12.63 -13.09
CA LYS A 85 -5.33 -12.81 -13.99
C LYS A 85 -5.41 -14.13 -14.74
N LEU A 86 -5.71 -15.23 -14.04
CA LEU A 86 -5.87 -16.55 -14.66
C LEU A 86 -7.00 -16.55 -15.69
N SER A 87 -8.17 -15.99 -15.34
CA SER A 87 -9.32 -15.90 -16.25
C SER A 87 -8.96 -15.14 -17.52
N ASN A 88 -8.27 -14.00 -17.40
CA ASN A 88 -7.84 -13.23 -18.57
C ASN A 88 -6.88 -14.02 -19.44
N THR A 89 -5.89 -14.71 -18.84
CA THR A 89 -4.97 -15.57 -19.59
C THR A 89 -5.70 -16.68 -20.33
N LEU A 90 -6.75 -17.28 -19.74
CA LEU A 90 -7.54 -18.29 -20.42
C LEU A 90 -8.31 -17.70 -21.62
N TYR A 91 -8.91 -16.52 -21.48
CA TYR A 91 -9.63 -15.85 -22.57
C TYR A 91 -8.73 -15.29 -23.67
N GLU A 92 -7.47 -14.96 -23.38
CA GLU A 92 -6.50 -14.48 -24.38
C GLU A 92 -5.91 -15.62 -25.24
N ILE A 93 -6.08 -16.87 -24.81
CA ILE A 93 -5.59 -18.06 -25.53
C ILE A 93 -6.66 -18.60 -26.52
N ASP A 94 -7.92 -18.21 -26.37
CA ASP A 94 -9.02 -18.45 -27.34
C ASP A 94 -9.07 -17.35 -28.42
#